data_AF-A0A7S1M6H3-F1
#
_entry.id   AF-A0A7S1M6H3-F1
#
_cell.length_a   1.000
_cell.length_b   1.000
_cell.length_c   1.000
_cell.angle_alpha   90.00
_cell.angle_beta   90.00
_cell.angle_gamma   90.00
#
_symmetry.space_group_name_H-M   'P 1'
#
loop_
_entity.id
_entity.type
_entity.pdbx_description
1 polymer ?
#
loop_
_entity_poly.entity_id
_entity_poly.type
_entity_poly.pdbx_seq_one_letter_code
_entity_poly.pdbx_strand_id
1 'polypeptide(L)'
;YLHAQRPQIIHGDLKDTNILVEPRLPRAQLLDFGLARCRTKFARALGGSLAWMAPEVICTSSEPKASADVFSFGRVAIMAVTARKPLEGMRRREIVDRARRGTSPPLVLQMDRPLHAECARLCEGVL
;
A
#
# COMPACT_ATOMS: atom_id res chain seq x y z
N TYR A 1 7.07 9.66 -9.33
CA TYR A 1 8.14 9.29 -10.28
C TYR A 1 7.74 8.14 -11.21
N LEU A 2 7.42 6.94 -10.68
CA LEU A 2 7.12 5.74 -11.49
C LEU A 2 5.99 5.93 -12.51
N HIS A 3 4.87 6.52 -12.06
CA HIS A 3 3.71 6.76 -12.92
C HIS A 3 3.92 7.82 -14.00
N ALA A 4 5.01 8.60 -13.94
CA ALA A 4 5.34 9.63 -14.93
C ALA A 4 6.30 9.13 -16.03
N GLN A 5 6.83 7.90 -15.89
CA GLN A 5 7.74 7.31 -16.86
C GLN A 5 7.02 6.98 -18.18
N ARG A 6 7.80 6.79 -19.26
CA ARG A 6 7.31 6.35 -20.57
C ARG A 6 8.14 5.15 -21.05
N PRO A 7 7.59 3.91 -21.08
CA PRO A 7 6.24 3.54 -20.64
C PRO A 7 6.05 3.71 -19.12
N GLN A 8 4.79 3.88 -18.70
CA GLN A 8 4.44 4.02 -17.29
C GLN A 8 4.88 2.78 -16.50
N ILE A 9 5.48 2.99 -15.33
CA ILE A 9 5.91 1.91 -14.43
C ILE A 9 4.88 1.78 -13.31
N ILE A 10 4.31 0.59 -13.16
CA ILE A 10 3.40 0.24 -12.06
C ILE A 10 4.18 -0.59 -11.05
N HIS A 11 4.15 -0.24 -9.77
CA HIS A 11 4.86 -0.99 -8.74
C HIS A 11 4.20 -2.33 -8.45
N GLY A 12 2.88 -2.37 -8.30
CA GLY A 12 2.09 -3.59 -8.17
C GLY A 12 2.12 -4.29 -6.81
N ASP A 13 2.91 -3.80 -5.85
CA ASP A 13 3.03 -4.37 -4.49
C ASP A 13 3.43 -3.30 -3.46
N LEU A 14 2.76 -2.14 -3.53
CA LEU A 14 2.94 -1.10 -2.52
C LEU A 14 2.37 -1.56 -1.18
N LYS A 15 3.24 -1.66 -0.19
CA LYS A 15 2.92 -2.07 1.19
C LYS A 15 3.96 -1.53 2.16
N ASP A 16 3.65 -1.66 3.43
CA ASP A 16 4.49 -1.23 4.55
C ASP A 16 5.92 -1.79 4.50
N THR A 17 6.08 -3.09 4.26
CA THR A 17 7.41 -3.72 4.22
C THR A 17 8.26 -3.32 3.02
N ASN A 18 7.65 -2.66 2.03
CA ASN A 18 8.34 -2.19 0.82
C ASN A 18 8.68 -0.70 0.90
N ILE A 19 8.51 -0.07 2.07
CA ILE A 19 8.89 1.33 2.30
C ILE A 19 9.90 1.37 3.44
N LEU A 20 11.11 1.79 3.13
CA LEU A 20 12.17 1.99 4.11
C LEU A 20 12.21 3.45 4.54
N VAL A 21 12.07 3.72 5.83
CA VAL A 21 12.25 5.06 6.40
C VAL A 21 13.65 5.15 6.99
N GLU A 22 14.41 6.14 6.54
CA GLU A 22 15.75 6.40 7.07
C GLU A 22 15.66 6.90 8.52
N PRO A 23 16.45 6.38 9.49
CA PRO A 23 16.33 6.80 10.88
C PRO A 23 16.74 8.26 11.12
N ARG A 24 17.72 8.76 10.37
CA ARG A 24 18.39 10.05 10.62
C ARG A 24 17.89 11.18 9.73
N LEU A 25 17.17 10.85 8.68
CA LEU A 25 16.66 11.81 7.70
C LEU A 25 15.18 11.52 7.48
N PRO A 26 14.31 12.53 7.32
CA PRO A 26 12.89 12.34 7.03
C PRO A 26 12.69 11.91 5.56
N ARG A 27 13.30 10.78 5.19
CA ARG A 27 13.33 10.22 3.84
C ARG A 27 12.75 8.82 3.88
N ALA A 28 11.76 8.59 3.03
CA ALA A 28 11.20 7.28 2.75
C ALA A 28 11.63 6.84 1.35
N GLN A 29 12.13 5.62 1.25
CA GLN A 29 12.56 4.99 0.01
C GLN A 29 11.64 3.81 -0.30
N LEU A 30 11.20 3.74 -1.55
CA LEU A 30 10.37 2.64 -2.03
C LEU A 30 11.27 1.49 -2.53
N LEU A 31 10.98 0.28 -2.08
CA LEU A 31 11.74 -0.94 -2.30
C LEU A 31 10.93 -2.00 -3.06
N ASP A 32 11.60 -3.08 -3.44
CA ASP A 32 11.02 -4.30 -4.03
C ASP A 32 10.17 -4.08 -5.30
N PHE A 33 10.88 -3.91 -6.40
CA PHE A 33 10.31 -3.82 -7.74
C PHE A 33 10.11 -5.21 -8.38
N GLY A 34 10.14 -6.31 -7.61
CA GLY A 34 10.02 -7.68 -8.14
C GLY A 34 8.69 -7.97 -8.84
N LEU A 35 7.65 -7.18 -8.51
CA LEU A 35 6.33 -7.21 -9.14
C LEU A 35 6.07 -5.98 -10.01
N ALA A 36 7.04 -5.07 -10.11
CA ALA A 36 6.91 -3.87 -10.90
C ALA A 36 6.85 -4.21 -12.38
N ARG A 37 6.00 -3.47 -13.10
CA ARG A 37 5.73 -3.69 -14.51
C ARG A 37 5.94 -2.39 -15.27
N CYS A 38 6.88 -2.40 -16.21
CA CYS A 38 6.67 -1.70 -17.47
C CYS A 38 5.61 -2.50 -18.26
N ARG A 39 4.97 -1.96 -19.31
CA ARG A 39 3.99 -2.68 -20.16
C ARG A 39 4.56 -3.92 -20.91
N THR A 40 5.52 -4.64 -20.36
CA THR A 40 6.07 -5.90 -20.87
C THR A 40 5.29 -7.07 -20.25
N LYS A 41 4.73 -7.91 -21.12
CA LYS A 41 3.65 -8.88 -20.91
C LYS A 41 3.91 -10.02 -19.89
N PHE A 42 4.97 -9.98 -19.07
CA PHE A 42 5.53 -11.19 -18.44
C PHE A 42 5.59 -11.22 -16.91
N ALA A 43 5.10 -10.22 -16.20
CA ALA A 43 5.07 -10.30 -14.74
C ALA A 43 3.93 -11.22 -14.23
N ARG A 44 4.22 -12.05 -13.23
CA ARG A 44 3.24 -12.95 -12.57
C ARG A 44 2.18 -12.13 -11.83
N ALA A 45 0.90 -12.38 -12.11
CA ALA A 45 -0.26 -11.71 -11.48
C ALA A 45 -0.56 -12.21 -10.05
N LEU A 46 0.19 -13.20 -9.57
CA LEU A 46 -0.10 -13.97 -8.36
C LEU A 46 1.01 -13.81 -7.33
N GLY A 47 1.34 -12.57 -7.02
CA GLY A 47 2.24 -12.21 -5.92
C GLY A 47 1.77 -10.86 -5.45
N GLY A 48 1.34 -10.76 -4.21
CA GLY A 48 0.79 -9.52 -3.69
C GLY A 48 0.17 -9.74 -2.32
N SER A 49 0.38 -8.78 -1.44
CA SER A 49 -0.22 -8.80 -0.13
C SER A 49 -1.68 -8.33 -0.24
N LEU A 50 -2.65 -9.26 -0.27
CA LEU A 50 -4.09 -9.01 -0.49
C LEU A 50 -4.67 -7.84 0.33
N ALA A 51 -4.16 -7.66 1.55
CA ALA A 51 -4.53 -6.58 2.44
C ALA A 51 -4.19 -5.18 1.92
N TRP A 52 -3.40 -5.05 0.85
CA TRP A 52 -3.00 -3.78 0.22
C TRP A 52 -3.60 -3.60 -1.18
N MET A 53 -3.92 -4.71 -1.84
CA MET A 53 -4.38 -4.72 -3.23
C MET A 53 -5.75 -4.04 -3.42
N ALA A 54 -5.87 -3.34 -4.53
CA ALA A 54 -7.11 -2.75 -5.02
C ALA A 54 -8.12 -3.84 -5.44
N PRO A 55 -9.43 -3.61 -5.26
CA PRO A 55 -10.46 -4.61 -5.53
C PRO A 55 -10.45 -5.07 -6.99
N GLU A 56 -10.15 -4.20 -7.95
CA GLU A 56 -10.02 -4.55 -9.36
C GLU A 56 -8.88 -5.54 -9.62
N VAL A 57 -7.77 -5.44 -8.88
CA VAL A 57 -6.64 -6.38 -8.99
C VAL A 57 -6.97 -7.72 -8.31
N ILE A 58 -7.80 -7.71 -7.27
CA ILE A 58 -8.26 -8.94 -6.61
C ILE A 58 -9.32 -9.68 -7.46
N CYS A 59 -10.24 -8.92 -8.06
CA CYS A 59 -11.41 -9.49 -8.75
C CYS A 59 -11.13 -9.87 -10.19
N THR A 60 -10.18 -9.19 -10.84
CA THR A 60 -9.84 -9.42 -12.24
C THR A 60 -8.42 -9.95 -12.35
N SER A 61 -8.18 -10.83 -13.32
CA SER A 61 -6.82 -11.17 -13.74
C SER A 61 -6.23 -10.12 -14.69
N SER A 62 -6.80 -8.90 -14.70
CA SER A 62 -6.35 -7.83 -15.59
C SER A 62 -5.07 -7.18 -15.07
N GLU A 63 -4.31 -6.58 -15.98
CA GLU A 63 -3.06 -5.91 -15.63
C GLU A 63 -3.34 -4.73 -14.68
N PRO A 64 -2.64 -4.65 -13.53
CA PRO A 64 -2.78 -3.52 -12.62
C PRO A 64 -2.45 -2.21 -13.34
N LYS A 65 -3.32 -1.22 -13.16
CA LYS A 65 -3.09 0.15 -13.61
C LYS A 65 -2.48 0.98 -12.48
N ALA A 66 -2.06 2.20 -12.80
CA ALA A 66 -1.56 3.15 -11.80
C ALA A 66 -2.56 3.43 -10.67
N SER A 67 -3.86 3.34 -10.94
CA SER A 67 -4.92 3.42 -9.92
C SER A 67 -4.78 2.38 -8.82
N ALA A 68 -4.25 1.18 -9.13
CA ALA A 68 -4.04 0.13 -8.15
C ALA A 68 -2.92 0.47 -7.15
N ASP A 69 -1.86 1.11 -7.64
CA ASP A 69 -0.80 1.65 -6.77
C ASP A 69 -1.34 2.80 -5.90
N VAL A 70 -2.16 3.69 -6.47
CA VAL A 70 -2.79 4.79 -5.70
C VAL A 70 -3.67 4.25 -4.57
N PHE A 71 -4.46 3.21 -4.83
CA PHE A 71 -5.26 2.55 -3.81
C PHE A 71 -4.39 1.95 -2.69
N SER A 72 -3.35 1.22 -3.08
CA SER A 72 -2.41 0.58 -2.15
C SER A 72 -1.69 1.63 -1.29
N PHE A 73 -1.28 2.75 -1.89
CA PHE A 73 -0.72 3.89 -1.18
C PHE A 73 -1.71 4.49 -0.18
N GLY A 74 -3.00 4.59 -0.53
CA GLY A 74 -4.04 5.02 0.41
C GLY A 74 -4.08 4.15 1.68
N ARG A 75 -3.96 2.82 1.53
CA ARG A 75 -3.87 1.91 2.68
C ARG A 75 -2.61 2.10 3.51
N VAL A 76 -1.46 2.35 2.87
CA VAL A 76 -0.21 2.69 3.55
C VAL A 76 -0.37 3.98 4.37
N ALA A 77 -0.91 5.03 3.77
CA ALA A 77 -1.11 6.31 4.44
C ALA A 77 -2.02 6.15 5.68
N ILE A 78 -3.11 5.40 5.56
CA ILE A 78 -4.03 5.15 6.68
C ILE A 78 -3.37 4.33 7.77
N MET A 79 -2.59 3.30 7.40
CA MET A 79 -1.83 2.54 8.39
C MET A 79 -0.80 3.41 9.11
N ALA A 80 -0.05 4.24 8.38
CA ALA A 80 0.93 5.14 8.98
C ALA A 80 0.31 6.11 9.98
N VAL A 81 -0.95 6.51 9.73
CA VAL A 81 -1.68 7.47 10.56
C VAL A 81 -2.38 6.81 11.75
N THR A 82 -2.89 5.59 11.59
CA THR A 82 -3.66 4.88 12.63
C THR A 82 -2.83 3.85 13.41
N ALA A 83 -1.62 3.52 12.94
CA ALA A 83 -0.80 2.40 13.37
C ALA A 83 -1.50 1.02 13.30
N ARG A 84 -2.60 0.90 12.54
CA ARG A 84 -3.37 -0.35 12.39
C ARG A 84 -3.16 -0.95 11.01
N LYS A 85 -2.85 -2.25 10.94
CA LYS A 85 -2.69 -2.92 9.64
C LYS A 85 -4.04 -3.04 8.94
N PRO A 86 -4.10 -2.82 7.62
CA PRO A 86 -5.34 -2.98 6.87
C PRO A 86 -5.81 -4.43 6.95
N LEU A 87 -7.09 -4.61 7.25
CA LEU A 87 -7.75 -5.93 7.27
C LEU A 87 -7.10 -6.94 8.23
N GLU A 88 -6.47 -6.45 9.31
CA GLU A 88 -5.86 -7.29 10.34
C GLU A 88 -6.85 -8.34 10.88
N GLY A 89 -6.39 -9.59 11.01
CA GLY A 89 -7.22 -10.72 11.44
C GLY A 89 -8.16 -11.32 10.39
N MET A 90 -8.34 -10.70 9.22
CA MET A 90 -9.21 -11.25 8.16
C MET A 90 -8.54 -12.38 7.39
N ARG A 91 -9.32 -13.41 7.06
CA ARG A 91 -8.86 -14.52 6.22
C ARG A 91 -8.88 -14.13 4.74
N ARG A 92 -8.02 -14.74 3.92
CA ARG A 92 -7.95 -14.48 2.47
C ARG A 92 -9.31 -14.55 1.76
N ARG A 93 -10.13 -15.57 2.09
CA ARG A 93 -11.49 -15.72 1.52
C ARG A 93 -12.38 -14.53 1.84
N GLU A 94 -12.35 -14.03 3.07
CA GLU A 94 -13.14 -12.87 3.47
C GLU A 94 -12.73 -11.60 2.72
N ILE A 95 -11.42 -11.38 2.54
CA ILE A 95 -10.89 -10.24 1.79
C ILE A 95 -11.34 -10.29 0.32
N VAL A 96 -11.25 -11.47 -0.31
CA VAL A 96 -11.69 -11.67 -1.70
C VAL A 96 -13.20 -11.46 -1.84
N ASP A 97 -14.00 -12.02 -0.94
CA ASP A 97 -15.45 -11.88 -0.99
C ASP A 97 -15.89 -10.42 -0.79
N ARG A 98 -15.24 -9.70 0.12
CA ARG A 98 -15.44 -8.25 0.34
C ARG A 98 -15.08 -7.43 -0.91
N ALA A 99 -13.96 -7.74 -1.55
CA ALA A 99 -13.56 -7.07 -2.79
C ALA A 99 -14.59 -7.28 -3.91
N ARG A 100 -15.10 -8.51 -4.07
CA ARG A 100 -16.13 -8.84 -5.06
C ARG A 100 -17.46 -8.12 -4.80
N ARG A 101 -17.81 -7.92 -3.52
CA ARG A 101 -19.01 -7.19 -3.11
C ARG A 101 -18.84 -5.67 -3.15
N GLY A 102 -17.64 -5.14 -3.41
CA GLY A 102 -17.36 -3.71 -3.31
C GLY A 102 -17.42 -3.17 -1.87
N THR A 103 -17.40 -4.05 -0.87
CA THR A 103 -17.52 -3.68 0.54
C THR A 103 -16.13 -3.64 1.18
N SER A 104 -15.57 -2.46 1.38
CA SER A 104 -14.40 -2.29 2.26
C SER A 104 -14.86 -1.89 3.65
N PRO A 105 -14.19 -2.33 4.74
CA PRO A 105 -14.44 -1.74 6.04
C PRO A 105 -14.30 -0.22 5.94
N PRO A 106 -15.14 0.55 6.64
CA PRO A 106 -14.99 2.00 6.68
C PRO A 106 -13.56 2.33 7.10
N LEU A 107 -12.96 3.29 6.40
CA LEU A 107 -11.64 3.81 6.73
C LEU A 107 -11.80 4.62 8.01
N VAL A 108 -11.52 4.00 9.15
CA VAL A 108 -11.60 4.67 10.44
C VAL A 108 -10.31 5.47 10.62
N LEU A 109 -10.35 6.76 10.27
CA LEU A 109 -9.31 7.74 10.61
C LEU A 109 -9.52 8.23 12.06
N GLN A 110 -9.77 7.33 13.00
CA GLN A 110 -9.73 7.70 14.40
C GLN A 110 -8.27 7.86 14.78
N MET A 111 -7.92 9.09 15.16
CA MET A 111 -6.65 9.44 15.75
C MET A 111 -6.79 9.30 17.26
N ASP A 112 -6.97 8.08 17.74
CA ASP A 112 -7.13 7.77 19.16
C ASP A 112 -5.83 8.07 19.95
N ARG A 113 -4.70 8.19 19.25
CA ARG A 113 -3.46 8.75 19.79
C ARG A 113 -3.16 10.11 19.17
N PRO A 114 -2.55 11.06 19.92
CA PRO A 114 -2.00 12.27 19.35
C PRO A 114 -0.74 11.90 18.55
N LEU A 115 -0.93 11.25 17.39
CA LEU A 115 0.15 10.85 16.50
C LEU A 115 1.02 12.06 16.14
N HIS A 116 0.45 13.27 16.09
CA HIS A 116 1.21 14.50 15.92
C HIS A 116 2.26 14.69 17.02
N ALA A 117 1.92 14.51 18.30
CA ALA A 117 2.85 14.67 19.41
C ALA A 117 3.88 13.53 19.48
N GLU A 118 3.48 12.31 19.13
CA GLU A 118 4.39 11.15 19.13
C GLU A 118 5.33 11.16 17.93
N CYS A 119 4.85 11.50 16.72
CA CYS A 119 5.68 11.74 15.54
C CYS A 119 6.61 12.95 15.73
N ALA A 120 6.13 14.06 16.30
CA ALA A 120 6.99 15.21 16.59
C ALA A 120 8.13 14.81 17.55
N ARG A 121 7.83 14.11 18.65
CA ARG A 121 8.87 13.59 19.57
C ARG A 121 9.84 12.63 18.89
N LEU A 122 9.37 11.75 18.01
CA LEU A 122 10.25 10.82 17.28
C LEU A 122 11.11 11.53 16.23
N CYS A 123 10.63 12.60 15.62
CA CYS A 123 11.41 13.42 14.70
C CYS A 123 12.42 14.34 15.41
N GLU A 124 12.07 14.82 16.62
CA GLU A 124 12.90 15.74 17.41
C GLU A 124 13.92 14.99 18.29
N GLY A 125 13.61 13.78 18.76
CA GLY A 125 14.47 12.99 19.66
C GLY A 125 15.58 12.18 18.97
N VAL A 126 15.78 12.35 17.66
CA VAL A 126 16.81 11.67 16.85
C VAL A 126 17.89 12.66 16.34
N LEU A 127 17.86 13.91 16.80
CA LEU A 127 18.96 14.86 16.72
C LEU A 127 19.82 14.82 17.99
#